data_AF-A0A380LW14-F1
#
_entry.id   AF-A0A380LW14-F1
#
_cell.length_a   1.000
_cell.length_b   1.000
_cell.length_c   1.000
_cell.angle_alpha   90.00
_cell.angle_beta   90.00
_cell.angle_gamma   90.00
#
_symmetry.space_group_name_H-M   'P 1'
#
loop_
_entity.id
_entity.type
_entity.pdbx_description
1 polymer ?
#
loop_
_entity_poly.entity_id
_entity_poly.type
_entity_poly.pdbx_seq_one_letter_code
_entity_poly.pdbx_strand_id
1 'polypeptide(L)'
;MLKITGEARKLAIDMRLIDPAYTLSDNQKILQVVDNVERIYREGAGDKATQMIFSDIGTPKSKEEGFDVYNELKDLLVDRGIPKDQIAFVHDANTDEKKNSLSRKVNSGEVRIIMASTEKGGTGLNVQSRMKAVHHLDVPWRPSDIQQRNGCLIRQGNLHQKCRDLSLHNKRLI
;
A
#
# COMPACT_ATOMS: atom_id res chain seq x y z
N MET A 1 13.77 25.18 0.70
CA MET A 1 12.32 25.11 0.38
C MET A 1 11.81 23.66 0.22
N LEU A 2 12.59 22.71 -0.32
CA LEU A 2 12.18 21.28 -0.44
C LEU A 2 12.11 20.49 0.89
N LYS A 3 12.91 20.86 1.90
CA LYS A 3 12.95 20.10 3.16
C LYS A 3 11.62 20.21 3.93
N ILE A 4 11.07 21.42 4.04
CA ILE A 4 9.80 21.68 4.75
C ILE A 4 8.63 20.94 4.11
N THR A 5 8.54 20.93 2.77
CA THR A 5 7.48 20.19 2.06
C THR A 5 7.64 18.68 2.17
N GLY A 6 8.89 18.17 2.22
CA GLY A 6 9.18 16.77 2.49
C GLY A 6 8.73 16.33 3.88
N GLU A 7 9.06 17.11 4.92
CA GLU A 7 8.67 16.82 6.30
C GLU A 7 7.15 16.94 6.50
N ALA A 8 6.49 17.91 5.86
CA ALA A 8 5.03 18.04 5.89
C ALA A 8 4.32 16.80 5.31
N ARG A 9 4.85 16.20 4.24
CA ARG A 9 4.30 14.95 3.68
C ARG A 9 4.48 13.76 4.62
N LYS A 10 5.61 13.69 5.35
CA LYS A 10 5.82 12.68 6.39
C LYS A 10 4.79 12.82 7.52
N LEU A 11 4.62 14.04 8.05
CA LEU A 11 3.62 14.34 9.09
C LEU A 11 2.19 13.98 8.67
N ALA A 12 1.86 14.23 7.40
CA ALA A 12 0.54 13.90 6.85
C ALA A 12 0.27 12.38 6.73
N ILE A 13 1.29 11.54 6.92
CA ILE A 13 1.18 10.07 6.93
C ILE A 13 1.29 9.57 8.36
N ASP A 14 2.42 9.85 9.03
CA ASP A 14 2.67 9.48 10.42
C ASP A 14 3.64 10.48 11.06
N MET A 15 3.31 10.98 12.26
CA MET A 15 4.17 11.91 13.00
C MET A 15 5.45 11.22 13.48
N ARG A 16 5.42 9.89 13.67
CA ARG A 16 6.58 9.05 14.04
C ARG A 16 7.69 9.03 12.99
N LEU A 17 7.39 9.45 11.76
CA LEU A 17 8.39 9.65 10.71
C LEU A 17 9.27 10.89 10.94
N ILE A 18 8.83 11.81 11.81
CA ILE A 18 9.56 13.02 12.20
C ILE A 18 10.19 12.85 13.58
N ASP A 19 9.41 12.35 14.53
CA ASP A 19 9.82 12.23 15.92
C ASP A 19 9.26 10.93 16.53
N PRO A 20 10.12 10.02 17.04
CA PRO A 20 9.68 8.77 17.64
C PRO A 20 8.91 8.93 18.96
N ALA A 21 8.83 10.14 19.54
CA ALA A 21 8.06 10.40 20.75
C ALA A 21 6.53 10.28 20.54
N TYR A 22 6.05 10.38 19.30
CA TYR A 22 4.64 10.21 18.97
C TYR A 22 4.22 8.74 18.98
N THR A 23 2.94 8.49 19.21
CA THR A 23 2.35 7.15 19.31
C THR A 23 1.35 6.90 18.19
N LEU A 24 0.99 5.63 17.96
CA LEU A 24 -0.01 5.26 16.96
C LEU A 24 -1.37 5.94 17.21
N SER A 25 -1.74 6.22 18.46
CA SER A 25 -2.97 6.95 18.81
C SER A 25 -2.99 8.39 18.29
N ASP A 26 -1.83 8.98 18.02
CA ASP A 26 -1.71 10.35 17.51
C ASP A 26 -1.95 10.44 16.00
N ASN A 27 -2.04 9.29 15.29
CA ASN A 27 -2.32 9.26 13.87
C ASN A 27 -3.38 8.23 13.46
N GLN A 28 -4.52 8.73 12.98
CA GLN A 28 -5.64 7.89 12.58
C GLN A 28 -5.54 7.39 11.13
N LYS A 29 -4.62 7.90 10.31
CA LYS A 29 -4.59 7.61 8.87
C LYS A 29 -4.18 6.17 8.60
N ILE A 30 -3.15 5.68 9.29
CA ILE A 30 -2.71 4.28 9.18
C ILE A 30 -3.86 3.34 9.60
N LEU A 31 -4.50 3.63 10.73
CA LEU A 31 -5.65 2.86 11.23
C LEU A 31 -6.81 2.84 10.22
N GLN A 32 -7.13 3.97 9.60
CA GLN A 32 -8.16 4.05 8.56
C GLN A 32 -7.83 3.21 7.32
N VAL A 33 -6.55 3.14 6.90
CA VAL A 33 -6.14 2.23 5.81
C VAL A 33 -6.34 0.78 6.25
N VAL A 34 -5.88 0.43 7.44
CA VAL A 34 -5.99 -0.93 7.99
C VAL A 34 -7.46 -1.37 8.04
N ASP A 35 -8.36 -0.54 8.59
CA ASP A 35 -9.78 -0.84 8.68
C ASP A 35 -10.42 -1.04 7.29
N ASN A 36 -10.04 -0.21 6.30
CA ASN A 36 -10.55 -0.35 4.94
C ASN A 36 -10.02 -1.61 4.23
N VAL A 37 -8.73 -1.89 4.38
CA VAL A 37 -8.08 -3.08 3.82
C VAL A 37 -8.68 -4.34 4.43
N GLU A 38 -8.87 -4.38 5.75
CA GLU A 38 -9.50 -5.48 6.48
C GLU A 38 -10.95 -5.70 5.99
N ARG A 39 -11.74 -4.63 5.89
CA ARG A 39 -13.12 -4.71 5.41
C ARG A 39 -13.18 -5.34 4.01
N ILE A 40 -12.36 -4.86 3.07
CA ILE A 40 -12.34 -5.39 1.69
C ILE A 40 -11.77 -6.81 1.65
N TYR A 41 -10.82 -7.14 2.53
CA TYR A 41 -10.28 -8.49 2.67
C TYR A 41 -11.38 -9.48 3.08
N ARG A 42 -12.21 -9.13 4.08
CA ARG A 42 -13.35 -9.93 4.52
C ARG A 42 -14.44 -10.02 3.44
N GLU A 43 -14.84 -8.89 2.85
CA GLU A 43 -15.81 -8.84 1.74
C GLU A 43 -15.35 -9.63 0.50
N GLY A 44 -14.03 -9.76 0.31
CA GLY A 44 -13.41 -10.43 -0.82
C GLY A 44 -12.94 -11.86 -0.54
N ALA A 45 -13.28 -12.44 0.62
CA ALA A 45 -12.78 -13.75 1.02
C ALA A 45 -13.25 -14.87 0.07
N GLY A 46 -14.48 -14.81 -0.43
CA GLY A 46 -15.03 -15.81 -1.36
C GLY A 46 -14.27 -15.88 -2.69
N ASP A 47 -13.87 -14.74 -3.24
CA ASP A 47 -13.18 -14.65 -4.54
C ASP A 47 -11.65 -14.56 -4.41
N LYS A 48 -11.12 -14.64 -3.19
CA LYS A 48 -9.72 -14.34 -2.85
C LYS A 48 -9.26 -13.02 -3.47
N ALA A 49 -10.08 -11.98 -3.30
CA ALA A 49 -9.79 -10.66 -3.85
C ALA A 49 -8.45 -10.14 -3.30
N THR A 50 -7.69 -9.48 -4.16
CA THR A 50 -6.39 -8.90 -3.87
C THR A 50 -6.49 -7.38 -3.79
N GLN A 51 -5.56 -6.78 -3.06
CA GLN A 51 -5.49 -5.36 -2.80
C GLN A 51 -4.06 -4.88 -2.87
N MET A 52 -3.87 -3.62 -3.27
CA MET A 52 -2.58 -2.99 -3.31
C MET A 52 -2.58 -1.69 -2.51
N ILE A 53 -1.55 -1.48 -1.70
CA ILE A 53 -1.34 -0.26 -0.93
C ILE A 53 -0.11 0.43 -1.51
N PHE A 54 -0.28 1.66 -1.99
CA PHE A 54 0.81 2.49 -2.48
C PHE A 54 1.32 3.43 -1.39
N SER A 55 2.63 3.40 -1.15
CA SER A 55 3.29 4.47 -0.40
C SER A 55 4.72 4.78 -0.87
N ASP A 56 5.02 6.05 -1.12
CA ASP A 56 6.36 6.53 -1.48
C ASP A 56 7.19 6.96 -0.27
N ILE A 57 6.57 7.11 0.90
CA ILE A 57 7.19 7.62 2.13
C ILE A 57 7.15 6.54 3.20
N GLY A 58 8.23 6.44 3.99
CA GLY A 58 8.36 5.37 4.99
C GLY A 58 8.59 4.00 4.36
N THR A 59 9.14 3.96 3.15
CA THR A 59 9.63 2.72 2.53
C THR A 59 10.75 2.13 3.38
N PRO A 60 10.92 0.79 3.39
CA PRO A 60 11.97 0.13 4.15
C PRO A 60 13.33 0.60 3.64
N LYS A 61 13.92 1.58 4.31
CA LYS A 61 15.32 1.97 4.15
C LYS A 61 16.12 1.15 5.15
N SER A 62 17.33 0.76 4.76
CA SER A 62 18.28 -0.03 5.54
C SER A 62 18.15 0.19 7.05
N LYS A 63 17.98 -0.93 7.78
CA LYS A 63 17.72 -1.18 9.22
C LYS A 63 18.05 -0.16 10.32
N GLU A 64 18.62 1.02 10.08
CA GLU A 64 19.24 1.84 11.11
C GLU A 64 18.61 3.21 11.39
N GLU A 65 17.67 3.75 10.61
CA GLU A 65 17.07 5.05 10.97
C GLU A 65 15.57 5.15 10.62
N GLY A 66 14.73 4.96 11.64
CA GLY A 66 13.38 5.52 11.68
C GLY A 66 12.21 4.53 11.60
N PHE A 67 11.03 5.08 11.86
CA PHE A 67 9.75 4.37 11.80
C PHE A 67 9.42 3.88 10.38
N ASP A 68 9.10 2.59 10.24
CA ASP A 68 8.77 1.94 8.97
C ASP A 68 7.26 1.72 8.86
N VAL A 69 6.64 2.47 7.95
CA VAL A 69 5.20 2.45 7.72
C VAL A 69 4.73 1.10 7.13
N TYR A 70 5.57 0.43 6.34
CA TYR A 70 5.24 -0.84 5.70
C TYR A 70 5.19 -1.96 6.74
N ASN A 71 6.16 -2.00 7.63
CA ASN A 71 6.19 -2.99 8.71
C ASN A 71 5.07 -2.72 9.73
N GLU A 72 4.82 -1.46 10.10
CA GLU A 72 3.67 -1.13 10.95
C GLU A 72 2.34 -1.58 10.34
N LEU A 73 2.10 -1.28 9.05
CA LEU A 73 0.89 -1.72 8.36
C LEU A 73 0.77 -3.24 8.36
N LYS A 74 1.87 -3.95 8.13
CA LYS A 74 1.89 -5.41 8.17
C LYS A 74 1.53 -5.93 9.55
N ASP A 75 2.14 -5.40 10.60
CA ASP A 75 1.92 -5.85 11.97
C ASP A 75 0.48 -5.58 12.42
N LEU A 76 -0.07 -4.40 12.10
CA LEU A 76 -1.48 -4.07 12.36
C LEU A 76 -2.45 -4.97 11.58
N LEU A 77 -2.16 -5.29 10.33
CA LEU A 77 -3.01 -6.21 9.54
C LEU A 77 -2.95 -7.65 10.09
N VAL A 78 -1.78 -8.08 10.57
CA VAL A 78 -1.61 -9.39 11.22
C VAL A 78 -2.36 -9.44 12.55
N ASP A 79 -2.31 -8.37 13.34
CA ASP A 79 -3.07 -8.23 14.59
C ASP A 79 -4.59 -8.29 14.35
N ARG A 80 -5.06 -7.74 13.21
CA ARG A 80 -6.45 -7.86 12.75
C ARG A 80 -6.81 -9.25 12.17
N GLY A 81 -5.90 -10.22 12.24
CA GLY A 81 -6.13 -11.61 11.88
C GLY A 81 -5.83 -11.96 10.41
N ILE A 82 -5.15 -11.09 9.66
CA ILE A 82 -4.73 -11.39 8.29
C ILE A 82 -3.41 -12.18 8.33
N PRO A 83 -3.33 -13.38 7.72
CA PRO A 83 -2.11 -14.17 7.76
C PRO A 83 -0.93 -13.45 7.10
N LYS A 84 0.24 -13.48 7.75
CA LYS A 84 1.46 -12.79 7.31
C LYS A 84 1.94 -13.24 5.92
N ASP A 85 1.64 -14.47 5.53
CA ASP A 85 1.94 -15.08 4.23
C ASP A 85 1.10 -14.50 3.09
N GLN A 86 -0.04 -13.88 3.41
CA GLN A 86 -0.91 -13.23 2.42
C GLN A 86 -0.54 -11.76 2.18
N ILE A 87 0.48 -11.24 2.89
CA ILE A 87 0.97 -9.87 2.80
C ILE A 87 2.38 -9.90 2.21
N ALA A 88 2.61 -9.17 1.12
CA ALA A 88 3.91 -9.13 0.45
C ALA A 88 4.37 -7.70 0.11
N PHE A 89 5.68 -7.49 0.16
CA PHE A 89 6.32 -6.25 -0.24
C PHE A 89 6.92 -6.39 -1.64
N VAL A 90 6.63 -5.44 -2.53
CA VAL A 90 7.25 -5.42 -3.86
C VAL A 90 8.75 -5.13 -3.77
N HIS A 91 9.19 -4.41 -2.73
CA HIS A 91 10.61 -4.09 -2.49
C HIS A 91 11.50 -5.32 -2.30
N ASP A 92 10.95 -6.44 -1.85
CA ASP A 92 11.70 -7.70 -1.69
C ASP A 92 11.94 -8.42 -3.04
N ALA A 93 11.15 -8.07 -4.06
CA ALA A 93 11.20 -8.65 -5.40
C ALA A 93 12.04 -7.78 -6.36
N ASN A 94 13.36 -7.72 -6.14
CA ASN A 94 14.27 -6.89 -6.93
C ASN A 94 14.67 -7.48 -8.30
N THR A 95 14.42 -8.77 -8.52
CA THR A 95 14.72 -9.47 -9.78
C THR A 95 13.44 -9.79 -10.54
N ASP A 96 13.47 -9.80 -11.87
CA ASP A 96 12.29 -10.09 -12.70
C ASP A 96 11.67 -11.46 -12.42
N GLU A 97 12.48 -12.47 -12.09
CA GLU A 97 12.00 -13.79 -11.67
C GLU A 97 11.14 -13.72 -10.39
N LYS A 98 11.61 -12.98 -9.38
CA LYS A 98 10.87 -12.75 -8.12
C LYS A 98 9.61 -11.92 -8.37
N LYS A 99 9.65 -10.91 -9.24
CA LYS A 99 8.46 -10.12 -9.61
C LYS A 99 7.41 -10.98 -10.31
N ASN A 100 7.83 -11.87 -11.21
CA ASN A 100 6.96 -12.82 -11.88
C ASN A 100 6.38 -13.85 -10.90
N SER A 101 7.18 -14.35 -9.97
CA SER A 101 6.72 -15.24 -8.89
C SER A 101 5.69 -14.56 -7.99
N LEU A 102 5.95 -13.33 -7.56
CA LEU A 102 5.02 -12.52 -6.78
C LEU A 102 3.72 -12.29 -7.55
N SER A 103 3.80 -11.93 -8.84
CA SER A 103 2.64 -11.74 -9.70
C SER A 103 1.78 -13.01 -9.79
N ARG A 104 2.40 -14.19 -9.91
CA ARG A 104 1.69 -15.48 -9.91
C ARG A 104 0.96 -15.74 -8.60
N LYS A 105 1.63 -15.55 -7.46
CA LYS A 105 1.05 -15.74 -6.11
C LYS A 105 -0.13 -14.81 -5.85
N VAL A 106 -0.06 -13.61 -6.39
CA VAL A 106 -1.17 -12.64 -6.29
C VAL A 106 -2.34 -13.09 -7.16
N ASN A 107 -2.08 -13.46 -8.41
CA ASN A 107 -3.15 -13.88 -9.32
C ASN A 107 -3.79 -15.21 -8.90
N SER A 108 -3.07 -16.09 -8.19
CA SER A 108 -3.62 -17.30 -7.54
C SER A 108 -4.42 -17.00 -6.26
N GLY A 109 -4.25 -15.80 -5.68
CA GLY A 109 -4.88 -15.39 -4.43
C GLY A 109 -4.18 -15.96 -3.18
N GLU A 110 -2.96 -16.48 -3.32
CA GLU A 110 -2.09 -16.81 -2.18
C GLU A 110 -1.65 -15.54 -1.45
N VAL A 111 -1.27 -14.51 -2.22
CA VAL A 111 -0.99 -13.17 -1.67
C VAL A 111 -2.16 -12.28 -1.98
N ARG A 112 -2.78 -11.72 -0.94
CA ARG A 112 -3.99 -10.89 -1.06
C ARG A 112 -3.74 -9.42 -0.81
N ILE A 113 -2.65 -9.07 -0.15
CA ILE A 113 -2.28 -7.67 0.10
C ILE A 113 -0.85 -7.46 -0.36
N ILE A 114 -0.66 -6.44 -1.19
CA ILE A 114 0.65 -6.06 -1.71
C ILE A 114 0.92 -4.62 -1.33
N MET A 115 2.13 -4.33 -0.90
CA MET A 115 2.57 -2.95 -0.70
C MET A 115 3.70 -2.60 -1.66
N ALA A 116 3.61 -1.42 -2.26
CA ALA A 116 4.54 -0.95 -3.29
C ALA A 116 4.74 0.56 -3.26
N SER A 117 5.92 1.03 -3.63
CA SER A 117 6.12 2.44 -4.00
C SER A 117 5.66 2.71 -5.43
N THR A 118 5.44 3.97 -5.79
CA THR A 118 5.15 4.41 -7.17
C THR A 118 6.23 3.93 -8.13
N GLU A 119 7.50 4.05 -7.74
CA GLU A 119 8.62 3.68 -8.59
C GLU A 119 8.66 2.18 -8.89
N LYS A 120 8.35 1.34 -7.89
CA LYS A 120 8.44 -0.12 -8.00
C LYS A 120 7.13 -0.77 -8.44
N GLY A 121 5.99 -0.14 -8.19
CA GLY A 121 4.68 -0.63 -8.62
C GLY A 121 4.26 -0.09 -10.00
N GLY A 122 4.84 1.03 -10.46
CA GLY A 122 4.47 1.67 -11.73
C GLY A 122 4.93 0.92 -13.00
N THR A 123 5.93 0.04 -12.92
CA THR A 123 6.47 -0.68 -14.09
C THR A 123 6.71 -2.17 -13.79
N GLY A 124 5.93 -3.04 -14.43
CA GLY A 124 6.29 -4.46 -14.62
C GLY A 124 5.66 -5.51 -13.69
N LEU A 125 4.67 -5.19 -12.86
CA LEU A 125 3.90 -6.20 -12.11
C LEU A 125 2.56 -6.49 -12.80
N ASN A 126 2.30 -7.78 -13.08
CA ASN A 126 1.03 -8.25 -13.63
C ASN A 126 0.19 -8.88 -12.51
N VAL A 127 -0.44 -8.04 -11.70
CA VAL A 127 -1.17 -8.41 -10.47
C VAL A 127 -2.68 -8.18 -10.57
N GLN A 128 -3.17 -7.99 -11.80
CA GLN A 128 -4.47 -7.41 -12.11
C GLN A 128 -5.65 -8.40 -12.05
N SER A 129 -5.42 -9.71 -12.08
CA SER A 129 -6.49 -10.68 -12.27
C SER A 129 -7.53 -10.69 -11.16
N ARG A 130 -7.13 -10.42 -9.91
CA ARG A 130 -8.00 -10.43 -8.72
C ARG A 130 -8.03 -9.08 -7.98
N MET A 131 -7.49 -8.03 -8.58
CA MET A 131 -7.31 -6.74 -7.92
C MET A 131 -8.66 -6.05 -7.72
N LYS A 132 -9.07 -5.88 -6.46
CA LYS A 132 -10.37 -5.29 -6.10
C LYS A 132 -10.24 -3.84 -5.62
N ALA A 133 -9.12 -3.51 -4.98
CA ALA A 133 -8.91 -2.16 -4.45
C ALA A 133 -7.44 -1.75 -4.48
N VAL A 134 -7.23 -0.46 -4.74
CA VAL A 134 -5.95 0.23 -4.55
C VAL A 134 -6.13 1.30 -3.48
N HIS A 135 -5.23 1.34 -2.52
CA HIS A 135 -5.19 2.30 -1.44
C HIS A 135 -3.97 3.19 -1.60
N HIS A 136 -4.15 4.50 -1.66
CA HIS A 136 -3.04 5.45 -1.72
C HIS A 136 -2.84 6.07 -0.34
N LEU A 137 -1.74 5.70 0.32
CA LEU A 137 -1.39 6.26 1.63
C LEU A 137 -0.84 7.68 1.50
N ASP A 138 -0.15 7.97 0.40
CA ASP A 138 0.31 9.30 0.03
C ASP A 138 0.08 9.59 -1.45
N VAL A 139 -0.02 10.87 -1.75
CA VAL A 139 -0.23 11.36 -3.11
C VAL A 139 1.14 11.69 -3.71
N PRO A 140 1.50 11.12 -4.87
CA PRO A 140 2.76 11.42 -5.55
C PRO A 140 2.73 12.85 -6.10
N TRP A 141 3.90 13.43 -6.33
CA TRP A 141 4.02 14.82 -6.79
C TRP A 141 3.47 15.04 -8.20
N ARG A 142 3.50 14.03 -9.07
CA ARG A 142 3.07 14.14 -10.46
C ARG A 142 1.72 13.46 -10.65
N PRO A 143 0.73 14.10 -11.29
CA PRO A 143 -0.54 13.47 -11.63
C PRO A 143 -0.38 12.22 -12.51
N SER A 144 0.64 12.19 -13.38
CA SER A 144 0.99 11.01 -14.20
C SER A 144 1.27 9.77 -13.37
N ASP A 145 1.86 9.95 -12.19
CA ASP A 145 2.22 8.87 -11.29
C ASP A 145 0.96 8.25 -10.66
N ILE A 146 -0.08 9.05 -10.37
CA ILE A 146 -1.39 8.54 -9.94
C ILE A 146 -2.05 7.74 -11.06
N GLN A 147 -2.02 8.27 -12.29
CA GLN A 147 -2.58 7.57 -13.44
C GLN A 147 -1.84 6.25 -13.71
N GLN A 148 -0.53 6.21 -13.49
CA GLN A 148 0.28 4.99 -13.59
C GLN A 148 -0.06 3.98 -12.48
N ARG A 149 -0.20 4.42 -11.23
CA ARG A 149 -0.67 3.57 -10.12
C ARG A 149 -2.06 3.00 -10.40
N ASN A 150 -2.98 3.81 -10.91
CA ASN A 150 -4.32 3.38 -11.28
C ASN A 150 -4.33 2.52 -12.55
N GLY A 151 -3.33 2.66 -13.41
CA GLY A 151 -3.08 1.78 -14.56
C GLY A 151 -2.73 0.34 -14.18
N CYS A 152 -2.36 0.07 -12.92
CA CYS A 152 -2.26 -1.28 -12.36
C CYS A 152 -3.64 -1.91 -12.04
N LEU A 153 -4.66 -1.08 -11.87
CA LEU A 153 -6.02 -1.48 -11.48
C LEU A 153 -6.90 -1.78 -12.71
N ILE A 154 -6.80 -0.94 -13.75
CA ILE A 154 -7.71 -0.93 -14.90
C ILE A 154 -6.98 -1.42 -16.15
N ARG A 155 -7.00 -2.74 -16.37
CA ARG A 155 -6.58 -3.39 -17.63
C ARG A 155 -7.54 -4.53 -17.96
N GLN A 156 -7.68 -4.86 -19.25
CA GLN A 156 -8.49 -6.00 -19.70
C GLN A 156 -8.00 -7.31 -19.03
N GLY A 157 -8.93 -8.11 -18.51
CA GLY A 157 -8.65 -9.41 -17.85
C GLY A 157 -8.74 -9.44 -16.32
N ASN A 158 -9.20 -8.36 -15.66
CA ASN A 158 -9.54 -8.40 -14.23
C ASN A 158 -10.90 -9.12 -14.03
N LEU A 159 -10.96 -10.04 -13.06
CA LEU A 159 -12.18 -10.75 -12.68
C LEU A 159 -13.24 -9.83 -12.05
N HIS A 160 -12.84 -8.66 -11.54
CA HIS A 160 -13.75 -7.68 -10.96
C HIS A 160 -14.09 -6.56 -11.96
N GLN A 161 -15.37 -6.45 -12.34
CA GLN A 161 -15.87 -5.39 -13.24
C GLN A 161 -15.78 -3.97 -12.64
N LYS A 162 -15.73 -3.84 -11.31
CA LYS A 162 -15.60 -2.56 -10.60
C LYS A 162 -14.47 -2.64 -9.59
N CYS A 163 -13.45 -1.82 -9.78
CA CYS A 163 -12.33 -1.68 -8.86
C CYS A 163 -12.47 -0.39 -8.05
N ARG A 164 -12.11 -0.42 -6.75
CA ARG A 164 -12.19 0.75 -5.86
C ARG A 164 -10.83 1.44 -5.75
N ASP A 165 -10.78 2.73 -6.05
CA ASP A 165 -9.65 3.62 -5.72
C ASP A 165 -9.98 4.32 -4.39
N LEU A 166 -9.16 4.09 -3.37
CA LEU A 166 -9.29 4.69 -2.05
C LEU A 166 -8.07 5.56 -1.77
N SER A 167 -8.24 6.85 -2.01
CA SER A 167 -7.23 7.87 -1.69
C SER A 167 -7.62 8.58 -0.39
N LEU A 168 -6.87 8.32 0.70
CA LEU A 168 -7.10 8.98 1.99
C LEU A 168 -6.46 10.37 2.00
N HIS A 169 -7.33 11.38 2.00
CA HIS A 169 -6.97 12.77 2.19
C HIS A 169 -7.24 13.13 3.66
N ASN A 170 -6.28 13.76 4.34
CA ASN A 170 -6.53 14.30 5.68
C ASN A 170 -7.62 15.37 5.56
N LYS A 171 -8.84 15.08 6.01
CA LYS A 171 -9.99 16.00 5.99
C LYS A 171 -10.10 16.85 7.25
N ARG A 172 -8.98 17.21 7.88
CA ARG A 172 -8.95 18.18 8.99
C ARG A 172 -7.82 19.17 8.77
N LEU A 173 -8.07 20.43 9.14
CA LEU A 173 -7.62 21.68 8.51
C LEU A 173 -8.58 22.00 7.34
N ILE A 174 -9.73 22.61 7.56
CA ILE A 174 -10.06 23.82 8.34
C ILE A 174 -11.52 23.75 8.76
#